data_AF-A0A936LA87-F1
#
_entry.id   AF-A0A936LA87-F1
#
_cell.length_a   1.000
_cell.length_b   1.000
_cell.length_c   1.000
_cell.angle_alpha   90.00
_cell.angle_beta   90.00
_cell.angle_gamma   90.00
#
_symmetry.space_group_name_H-M   'P 1'
#
loop_
_entity.id
_entity.type
_entity.pdbx_description
1 polymer ?
#
loop_
_entity_poly.entity_id
_entity_poly.type
_entity_poly.pdbx_seq_one_letter_code
_entity_poly.pdbx_strand_id
1 'polypeptide(L)'
;MAQMEAIGKGAIALMDQWLKEGTIRDMLYKMNSPEFLDLSYQLYLQVFLPMVEGTNFAGADLVADWNKRNLRIFSNLHQIGCSPDDRVLVIFGQGHIPLLERIARDSPYFEVEDVLSYLR
;
A
#
# COMPACT_ATOMS: atom_id res chain seq x y z
N MET A 1 -11.36 -18.38 -0.50
CA MET A 1 -11.73 -17.68 -1.76
C MET A 1 -12.96 -16.79 -1.60
N ALA A 2 -14.12 -17.29 -1.14
CA ALA A 2 -15.34 -16.47 -1.00
C ALA A 2 -15.18 -15.21 -0.12
N GLN A 3 -14.44 -15.30 0.99
CA GLN A 3 -14.16 -14.15 1.86
C GLN A 3 -13.31 -13.08 1.17
N MET A 4 -12.34 -13.48 0.35
CA MET A 4 -11.47 -12.57 -0.41
C MET A 4 -12.27 -11.81 -1.48
N GLU A 5 -13.18 -12.51 -2.16
CA GLU A 5 -14.06 -11.92 -3.14
C GLU A 5 -15.01 -10.88 -2.50
N ALA A 6 -15.54 -11.18 -1.31
CA ALA A 6 -16.38 -10.23 -0.57
C ALA A 6 -15.61 -8.98 -0.15
N ILE A 7 -14.38 -9.12 0.36
CA ILE A 7 -13.51 -8.00 0.71
C ILE A 7 -13.22 -7.13 -0.52
N GLY A 8 -12.83 -7.76 -1.64
CA GLY A 8 -12.54 -7.06 -2.89
C GLY A 8 -13.75 -6.29 -3.43
N LYS A 9 -14.94 -6.92 -3.46
CA LYS A 9 -16.18 -6.26 -3.88
C LYS A 9 -16.56 -5.11 -2.95
N GLY A 10 -16.39 -5.27 -1.64
CA GLY A 10 -16.64 -4.22 -0.65
C GLY A 10 -15.74 -3.00 -0.85
N ALA A 11 -14.43 -3.23 -1.08
CA ALA A 11 -13.48 -2.15 -1.36
C ALA A 11 -13.85 -1.38 -2.64
N ILE A 12 -14.21 -2.09 -3.72
CA ILE A 12 -14.63 -1.46 -4.98
C ILE A 12 -15.91 -0.64 -4.80
N ALA A 13 -16.91 -1.18 -4.11
CA ALA A 13 -18.16 -0.48 -3.85
C ALA A 13 -17.95 0.79 -3.01
N LEU A 14 -17.05 0.74 -2.04
CA LEU A 14 -16.71 1.89 -1.20
C LEU A 14 -16.02 3.00 -2.01
N MET A 15 -15.07 2.64 -2.88
CA MET A 15 -14.40 3.61 -3.77
C MET A 15 -15.38 4.21 -4.79
N ASP A 16 -16.27 3.40 -5.36
CA ASP A 16 -17.33 3.85 -6.27
C ASP A 16 -18.27 4.85 -5.58
N GLN A 17 -18.64 4.58 -4.32
CA GLN A 17 -19.41 5.52 -3.51
C GLN A 17 -18.66 6.85 -3.31
N TRP A 18 -17.38 6.82 -2.95
CA TRP A 18 -16.59 8.04 -2.76
C TRP A 18 -16.48 8.89 -4.02
N LEU A 19 -16.36 8.25 -5.19
CA LEU A 19 -16.33 8.94 -6.48
C LEU A 19 -17.69 9.49 -6.89
N LYS A 20 -18.80 8.88 -6.46
CA LYS A 20 -20.16 9.40 -6.71
C LYS A 20 -20.51 10.57 -5.81
N GLU A 21 -20.05 10.55 -4.56
CA GLU A 21 -20.42 11.52 -3.53
C GLU A 21 -19.39 12.65 -3.35
N GLY A 22 -18.20 12.52 -3.95
CA GLY A 22 -17.09 13.45 -3.77
C GLY A 22 -16.20 13.58 -5.00
N THR A 23 -15.05 14.20 -4.80
CA THR A 23 -14.04 14.39 -5.84
C THR A 23 -13.02 13.27 -5.84
N ILE A 24 -12.25 13.14 -6.93
CA ILE A 24 -11.07 12.25 -6.97
C ILE A 24 -10.11 12.59 -5.83
N ARG A 25 -9.94 13.87 -5.50
CA ARG A 25 -9.11 14.31 -4.36
C ARG A 25 -9.65 13.73 -3.05
N ASP A 26 -10.96 13.77 -2.81
CA ASP A 26 -11.55 13.25 -1.57
C ASP A 26 -11.36 11.73 -1.48
N MET A 27 -11.50 11.01 -2.60
CA MET A 27 -11.18 9.59 -2.68
C MET A 27 -9.71 9.32 -2.37
N LEU A 28 -8.78 10.04 -3.00
CA LEU A 28 -7.34 9.90 -2.77
C LEU A 28 -6.96 10.23 -1.32
N TYR A 29 -7.58 11.25 -0.72
CA TYR A 29 -7.37 11.60 0.69
C TYR A 29 -7.77 10.42 1.59
N LYS A 30 -8.96 9.84 1.37
CA LYS A 30 -9.41 8.67 2.13
C LYS A 30 -8.48 7.48 1.92
N MET A 31 -8.09 7.18 0.68
CA MET A 31 -7.20 6.05 0.38
C MET A 31 -5.81 6.19 1.02
N ASN A 32 -5.31 7.42 1.18
CA ASN A 32 -4.02 7.69 1.84
C ASN A 32 -4.17 7.97 3.34
N SER A 33 -5.36 7.85 3.94
CA SER A 33 -5.51 8.03 5.38
C SER A 33 -4.86 6.85 6.13
N PRO A 34 -4.30 7.07 7.34
CA PRO A 34 -3.72 6.00 8.14
C PRO A 34 -4.67 4.81 8.34
N GLU A 35 -5.96 5.08 8.56
CA GLU A 35 -6.99 4.06 8.73
C GLU A 35 -7.10 3.13 7.50
N PHE A 36 -7.15 3.68 6.28
CA PHE A 36 -7.28 2.87 5.07
C PHE A 36 -5.97 2.23 4.64
N LEU A 37 -4.82 2.87 4.91
CA LEU A 37 -3.52 2.27 4.71
C LEU A 37 -3.32 1.05 5.63
N ASP A 38 -3.69 1.17 6.91
CA ASP A 38 -3.66 0.06 7.87
C ASP A 38 -4.58 -1.08 7.44
N LEU A 39 -5.80 -0.78 7.01
CA LEU A 39 -6.72 -1.79 6.50
C LEU A 39 -6.14 -2.53 5.28
N SER A 40 -5.52 -1.78 4.36
CA SER A 40 -4.87 -2.36 3.16
C SER A 40 -3.71 -3.29 3.52
N TYR A 41 -2.95 -2.95 4.57
CA TYR A 41 -1.85 -3.77 5.07
C TYR A 41 -2.34 -5.02 5.81
N GLN A 42 -3.36 -4.86 6.65
CA GLN A 42 -3.94 -5.93 7.45
C GLN A 42 -4.50 -7.06 6.60
N LEU A 43 -4.93 -6.80 5.35
CA LEU A 43 -5.33 -7.85 4.42
C LEU A 43 -4.21 -8.91 4.23
N TYR A 44 -2.96 -8.48 4.10
CA TYR A 44 -1.81 -9.39 3.97
C TYR A 44 -1.52 -10.18 5.25
N LEU A 45 -1.65 -9.53 6.40
CA LEU A 45 -1.30 -10.15 7.68
C LEU A 45 -2.42 -10.99 8.29
N GLN A 46 -3.68 -10.59 8.14
CA GLN A 46 -4.82 -11.22 8.80
C GLN A 46 -5.52 -12.24 7.91
N VAL A 47 -5.43 -12.08 6.58
CA VAL A 47 -6.11 -12.98 5.64
C VAL A 47 -5.13 -13.92 4.95
N PHE A 48 -4.03 -13.39 4.40
CA PHE A 48 -3.09 -14.23 3.64
C PHE A 48 -2.09 -14.98 4.52
N LEU A 49 -1.42 -14.29 5.45
CA LEU A 49 -0.39 -14.91 6.31
C LEU A 49 -0.88 -16.16 7.07
N PRO A 50 -2.11 -16.23 7.60
CA PRO A 50 -2.60 -17.41 8.31
C PRO A 50 -2.98 -18.60 7.41
N MET A 51 -2.83 -18.49 6.08
CA MET A 51 -3.10 -19.59 5.15
C MET A 51 -1.99 -20.65 5.23
N VAL A 52 -2.13 -21.57 6.20
CA VAL A 52 -1.22 -22.68 6.46
C VAL A 52 -2.01 -24.00 6.55
N GLU A 53 -1.49 -25.07 5.95
CA GLU A 53 -2.08 -26.41 6.03
C GLU A 53 -0.97 -27.48 6.19
N GLY A 54 -0.86 -28.06 7.39
CA GLY A 54 0.23 -28.99 7.70
C GLY A 54 1.60 -28.33 7.56
N THR A 55 2.40 -28.80 6.61
CA THR A 55 3.72 -28.23 6.27
C THR A 55 3.67 -27.25 5.09
N ASN A 56 2.50 -26.95 4.56
CA ASN A 56 2.31 -25.99 3.48
C ASN A 56 2.15 -24.57 4.05
N PHE A 57 3.15 -23.72 3.80
CA PHE A 57 3.21 -22.32 4.27
C PHE A 57 2.85 -21.31 3.17
N ALA A 58 1.95 -21.67 2.25
CA ALA A 58 1.56 -20.85 1.10
C ALA A 58 1.24 -19.37 1.44
N GLY A 59 0.59 -19.12 2.58
CA GLY A 59 0.31 -17.76 3.06
C GLY A 59 1.56 -16.95 3.36
N ALA A 60 2.53 -17.54 4.07
CA ALA A 60 3.80 -16.91 4.37
C ALA A 60 4.64 -16.70 3.10
N ASP A 61 4.65 -17.68 2.19
CA ASP A 61 5.35 -17.57 0.91
C ASP A 61 4.78 -16.42 0.05
N LEU A 62 3.45 -16.28 0.00
CA LEU A 62 2.78 -15.18 -0.70
C LEU A 62 3.14 -13.83 -0.09
N VAL A 63 3.11 -13.70 1.24
CA VAL A 63 3.46 -12.44 1.93
C VAL A 63 4.95 -12.12 1.76
N ALA A 64 5.83 -13.13 1.75
CA ALA A 64 7.24 -12.96 1.46
C ALA A 64 7.48 -12.45 0.02
N ASP A 65 6.77 -13.01 -0.96
CA ASP A 65 6.86 -12.55 -2.35
C ASP A 65 6.31 -11.12 -2.53
N TRP A 66 5.25 -10.76 -1.81
CA TRP A 66 4.75 -9.39 -1.78
C TRP A 66 5.79 -8.44 -1.16
N ASN A 67 6.46 -8.81 -0.06
CA ASN A 67 7.57 -8.04 0.51
C ASN A 67 8.73 -7.88 -0.50
N LYS A 68 9.12 -8.97 -1.16
CA LYS A 68 10.14 -8.96 -2.21
C LYS A 68 9.78 -8.00 -3.35
N ARG A 69 8.49 -7.91 -3.72
CA ARG A 69 8.01 -6.94 -4.72
C ARG A 69 8.19 -5.50 -4.25
N ASN A 70 7.85 -5.19 -3.00
CA ASN A 70 8.02 -3.86 -2.42
C ASN A 70 9.49 -3.44 -2.32
N LEU A 71 10.39 -4.36 -1.95
CA LEU A 71 11.84 -4.11 -1.98
C LEU A 71 12.33 -3.77 -3.38
N ARG A 72 11.87 -4.50 -4.41
CA ARG A 72 12.22 -4.21 -5.81
C ARG A 72 11.69 -2.86 -6.29
N ILE A 73 10.47 -2.50 -5.91
CA ILE A 73 9.91 -1.17 -6.20
C ILE A 73 10.78 -0.09 -5.57
N PHE A 74 11.15 -0.25 -4.30
CA PHE A 74 12.03 0.70 -3.62
C PHE A 74 13.43 0.79 -4.25
N SER A 75 14.02 -0.34 -4.67
CA SER A 75 15.28 -0.33 -5.43
C SER A 75 15.17 0.43 -6.76
N ASN A 76 14.00 0.40 -7.41
CA ASN A 76 13.77 1.19 -8.61
C ASN A 76 13.67 2.68 -8.29
N LEU A 77 13.00 3.06 -7.19
CA LEU A 77 12.94 4.45 -6.73
C LEU A 77 14.33 5.00 -6.42
N HIS A 78 15.17 4.24 -5.72
CA HIS A 78 16.54 4.63 -5.43
C HIS A 78 17.39 4.84 -6.71
N GLN A 79 17.17 4.02 -7.73
CA GLN A 79 17.88 4.13 -9.01
C GLN A 79 17.50 5.36 -9.85
N ILE A 80 16.43 6.09 -9.51
CA ILE A 80 16.07 7.33 -10.21
C ILE A 80 17.20 8.38 -10.08
N GLY A 81 17.97 8.34 -8.99
CA GLY A 81 19.14 9.21 -8.82
C GLY A 81 18.78 10.67 -8.57
N CYS A 82 18.03 10.93 -7.50
CA CYS A 82 17.60 12.26 -7.11
C CYS A 82 18.72 13.06 -6.43
N SER A 83 18.73 14.37 -6.66
CA SER A 83 19.50 15.34 -5.87
C SER A 83 18.78 15.64 -4.55
N PRO A 84 19.48 16.16 -3.53
CA PRO A 84 18.86 16.54 -2.25
C PRO A 84 17.71 17.56 -2.37
N ASP A 85 17.70 18.37 -3.42
CA ASP A 85 16.68 19.38 -3.68
C ASP A 85 15.47 18.85 -4.48
N ASP A 86 15.53 17.61 -4.97
CA ASP A 86 14.45 17.01 -5.77
C ASP A 86 13.33 16.48 -4.88
N ARG A 87 12.10 16.54 -5.42
CA ARG A 87 10.93 15.89 -4.81
C ARG A 87 10.38 14.82 -5.75
N VAL A 88 10.12 13.64 -5.19
CA VAL A 88 9.57 12.50 -5.93
C VAL A 88 8.13 12.26 -5.49
N LEU A 89 7.19 12.32 -6.43
CA LEU A 89 5.83 11.87 -6.22
C LEU A 89 5.70 10.41 -6.67
N VAL A 90 5.32 9.53 -5.74
CA VAL A 90 5.08 8.11 -6.04
C VAL A 90 3.58 7.86 -6.09
N ILE A 91 3.08 7.43 -7.25
CA ILE A 91 1.69 6.98 -7.44
C ILE A 91 1.72 5.47 -7.62
N PHE A 92 1.15 4.73 -6.69
CA PHE A 92 1.17 3.27 -6.69
C PHE A 92 -0.13 2.68 -6.14
N GLY A 93 -0.32 1.37 -6.32
CA GLY A 93 -1.44 0.66 -5.69
C GLY A 93 -1.39 0.77 -4.17
N GLN A 94 -2.53 1.12 -3.54
CA GLN A 94 -2.66 1.38 -2.10
C GLN A 94 -2.00 0.32 -1.22
N GLY A 95 -2.20 -0.96 -1.55
CA GLY A 95 -1.65 -2.10 -0.79
C GLY A 95 -0.13 -2.25 -0.86
N HIS A 96 0.61 -1.32 -1.45
CA HIS A 96 2.08 -1.27 -1.41
C HIS A 96 2.60 -0.11 -0.54
N ILE A 97 1.80 0.94 -0.37
CA ILE A 97 2.20 2.17 0.30
C ILE A 97 2.71 1.93 1.72
N PRO A 98 2.07 1.09 2.58
CA PRO A 98 2.54 0.88 3.95
C PRO A 98 3.99 0.36 4.03
N LEU A 99 4.37 -0.59 3.16
CA LEU A 99 5.75 -1.09 3.14
C LEU A 99 6.70 -0.11 2.47
N LEU A 100 6.30 0.56 1.39
CA LEU A 100 7.15 1.55 0.72
C LEU A 100 7.47 2.72 1.65
N GLU A 101 6.48 3.27 2.36
CA GLU A 101 6.71 4.31 3.36
C GLU A 101 7.61 3.83 4.47
N ARG A 102 7.39 2.61 4.98
CA ARG A 102 8.22 2.05 6.04
C ARG A 102 9.68 1.90 5.62
N ILE A 103 9.92 1.32 4.44
CA ILE A 103 11.27 1.17 3.89
C ILE A 103 11.91 2.55 3.68
N ALA A 104 11.17 3.53 3.14
CA ALA A 104 11.67 4.87 2.90
C ALA A 104 12.07 5.57 4.21
N ARG A 105 11.19 5.55 5.24
CA ARG A 105 11.44 6.16 6.57
C ARG A 105 12.60 5.50 7.31
N ASP A 106 12.74 4.18 7.20
CA ASP A 106 13.81 3.42 7.87
C ASP A 106 15.14 3.48 7.10
N SER A 107 15.15 4.05 5.89
CA SER A 107 16.34 4.20 5.06
C SER A 107 16.92 5.62 5.13
N PRO A 108 18.22 5.82 4.83
CA PRO A 108 18.82 7.15 4.79
C PRO A 108 18.60 7.88 3.45
N TYR A 109 17.80 7.33 2.53
CA TYR A 109 17.76 7.79 1.13
C TYR A 109 16.68 8.83 0.84
N PHE A 110 15.60 8.85 1.62
CA PHE A 110 14.45 9.71 1.38
C PHE A 110 13.89 10.27 2.69
N GLU A 111 13.45 11.52 2.63
CA GLU A 111 12.59 12.12 3.66
C GLU A 111 11.13 11.94 3.24
N VAL A 112 10.34 11.25 4.08
CA VAL A 112 8.94 10.94 3.75
C VAL A 112 8.01 12.02 4.30
N GLU A 113 7.48 12.80 3.38
CA GLU A 113 6.46 13.83 3.58
C GLU A 113 5.05 13.26 3.70
N ASP A 114 4.18 13.92 4.47
CA ASP A 114 2.76 13.55 4.55
C ASP A 114 2.00 14.03 3.29
N VAL A 115 1.58 13.08 2.46
CA VAL A 115 0.85 13.36 1.21
C VAL A 115 -0.51 14.02 1.46
N LEU A 116 -1.14 13.78 2.61
CA LEU A 116 -2.45 14.37 2.95
C LEU A 116 -2.37 15.89 3.03
N SER A 117 -1.21 16.44 3.39
CA SER A 117 -0.97 17.89 3.43
C SER A 117 -1.06 18.57 2.06
N TYR A 118 -0.93 17.79 0.98
CA TYR A 118 -1.02 18.21 -0.43
C TYR A 118 -2.39 17.90 -1.06
N LEU A 119 -3.24 17.13 -0.38
CA LEU A 119 -4.61 16.78 -0.82
C LEU A 119 -5.65 17.68 -0.14
N ARG A 120 -5.44 19.01 -0.20
CA ARG A 120 -6.34 20.03 0.38
C ARG A 120 -7.53 20.37 -0.50
#